data_AF-A0A9W9JCG9-F1
#
_entry.id   AF-A0A9W9JCG9-F1
#
_cell.length_a   1.000
_cell.length_b   1.000
_cell.length_c   1.000
_cell.angle_alpha   90.00
_cell.angle_beta   90.00
_cell.angle_gamma   90.00
#
_symmetry.space_group_name_H-M   'P 1'
#
loop_
_entity.id
_entity.type
_entity.pdbx_description
1 polymer ?
#
loop_
_entity_poly.entity_id
_entity_poly.type
_entity_poly.pdbx_seq_one_letter_code
_entity_poly.pdbx_strand_id
1 'polypeptide(L)'
;MYQFGQSEEWIGEQGRRQTPHVKTGREAQVSAALDTMARGHEVPIISVALAYVLQKAPYIFPMVDGNEVSHLKSNIEALRLELTAEDIDEIDKGCL
;
A
#
# COMPACT_ATOMS: atom_id res chain seq x y z
N MET A 1 -25.41 26.79 -6.56
CA MET A 1 -23.93 26.79 -6.59
C MET A 1 -23.45 26.84 -5.15
N TYR A 2 -23.01 25.71 -4.60
CA TYR A 2 -22.46 25.69 -3.24
C TYR A 2 -21.02 26.18 -3.28
N GLN A 3 -20.77 27.33 -2.65
CA GLN A 3 -19.42 27.77 -2.30
C GLN A 3 -19.01 26.99 -1.04
N PHE A 4 -18.08 26.04 -1.19
CA PHE A 4 -17.40 25.45 -0.04
C PHE A 4 -16.33 26.44 0.42
N GLY A 5 -16.66 27.17 1.49
CA GLY A 5 -15.75 28.02 2.23
C GLY A 5 -14.73 27.19 3.00
N GLN A 6 -13.53 27.75 3.03
CA GLN A 6 -12.35 27.28 3.75
C GLN A 6 -12.66 26.98 5.22
N SER A 7 -12.25 25.81 5.70
CA SER A 7 -11.86 25.61 7.10
C SER A 7 -10.57 24.79 7.12
N GLU A 8 -9.44 25.48 7.01
CA GLU A 8 -8.08 24.94 7.16
C GLU A 8 -7.76 24.51 8.62
N GLU A 9 -8.78 24.42 9.49
CA GLU A 9 -8.66 24.17 10.93
C GLU A 9 -8.79 22.68 11.35
N TRP A 10 -8.77 21.74 10.40
CA TRP A 10 -8.85 20.29 10.68
C TRP A 10 -7.54 19.53 10.48
N ILE A 11 -6.39 20.19 10.34
CA ILE A 11 -5.08 19.53 10.30
C ILE A 11 -4.63 19.23 11.74
N GLY A 12 -5.43 18.46 12.47
CA GLY A 12 -5.10 18.02 13.82
C GLY A 12 -3.93 17.04 13.77
N GLU A 13 -2.84 17.38 14.46
CA GLU A 13 -1.60 16.59 14.64
C GLU A 13 -1.82 15.27 15.44
N GLN A 14 -3.05 14.74 15.44
CA GLN A 14 -3.52 13.62 16.27
C GLN A 14 -4.15 12.48 15.44
N GLY A 15 -3.70 12.27 14.20
CA GLY A 15 -4.32 11.32 13.28
C GLY A 15 -3.87 9.85 13.38
N ARG A 16 -2.86 9.50 14.19
CA ARG A 16 -2.31 8.14 14.20
C ARG A 16 -2.73 7.35 15.45
N ARG A 17 -3.83 6.61 15.31
CA ARG A 17 -4.18 5.56 16.28
C ARG A 17 -3.17 4.41 16.12
N GLN A 18 -2.13 4.37 16.95
CA GLN A 18 -1.19 3.25 16.97
C GLN A 18 -1.87 2.03 17.60
N THR A 19 -2.41 1.15 16.77
CA THR A 19 -2.84 -0.18 17.21
C THR A 19 -1.60 -1.04 17.49
N PRO A 20 -1.53 -1.73 18.64
CA PRO A 20 -0.43 -2.65 18.92
C PRO A 20 -0.26 -3.66 17.79
N HIS A 21 0.93 -3.74 17.21
CA HIS A 21 1.23 -4.66 16.12
C HIS A 21 1.56 -6.03 16.71
N VAL A 22 0.82 -7.08 16.29
CA VAL A 22 1.22 -8.46 16.56
C VAL A 22 2.33 -8.81 15.58
N LYS A 23 3.54 -9.12 16.10
CA LYS A 23 4.65 -9.59 15.27
C LYS A 23 4.58 -11.10 15.11
N THR A 24 4.65 -11.54 13.88
CA THR A 24 4.68 -12.94 13.45
C THR A 24 6.09 -13.43 13.11
N GLY A 25 7.08 -12.51 13.03
CA GLY A 25 8.50 -12.80 12.83
C GLY A 25 8.93 -12.79 11.36
N ARG A 26 7.99 -12.71 10.42
CA ARG A 26 8.24 -12.74 8.97
C ARG A 26 8.22 -11.35 8.31
N GLU A 27 7.91 -10.31 9.06
CA GLU A 27 7.70 -8.95 8.54
C GLU A 27 8.93 -8.42 7.78
N ALA A 28 10.13 -8.72 8.29
CA ALA A 28 11.39 -8.29 7.66
C ALA A 28 11.60 -8.94 6.29
N GLN A 29 11.26 -10.24 6.16
CA GLN A 29 11.44 -10.98 4.92
C GLN A 29 10.45 -10.52 3.86
N VAL A 30 9.16 -10.37 4.23
CA VAL A 30 8.14 -9.82 3.33
C VAL A 30 8.50 -8.39 2.91
N SER A 31 8.92 -7.55 3.84
CA SER A 31 9.32 -6.17 3.53
C SER A 31 10.51 -6.11 2.57
N ALA A 32 11.48 -7.02 2.69
CA ALA A 32 12.61 -7.10 1.78
C ALA A 32 12.18 -7.53 0.38
N ALA A 33 11.34 -8.56 0.27
CA ALA A 33 10.82 -9.02 -1.02
C ALA A 33 10.04 -7.89 -1.74
N LEU A 34 9.16 -7.19 -1.01
CA LEU A 34 8.42 -6.05 -1.56
C LEU A 34 9.36 -4.91 -2.00
N ASP A 35 10.42 -4.61 -1.25
CA ASP A 35 11.40 -3.56 -1.61
C ASP A 35 12.19 -3.93 -2.87
N THR A 36 12.59 -5.19 -3.02
CA THR A 36 13.27 -5.66 -4.24
C THR A 36 12.38 -5.50 -5.47
N MET A 37 11.11 -5.88 -5.38
CA MET A 37 10.15 -5.72 -6.47
C MET A 37 9.89 -4.24 -6.77
N ALA A 38 9.75 -3.41 -5.74
CA ALA A 38 9.51 -1.97 -5.88
C ALA A 38 10.64 -1.28 -6.66
N ARG A 39 11.90 -1.66 -6.38
CA ARG A 39 13.07 -1.18 -7.12
C ARG A 39 13.09 -1.68 -8.56
N GLY A 40 12.73 -2.94 -8.80
CA GLY A 40 12.70 -3.53 -10.14
C GLY A 40 11.66 -2.87 -11.06
N HIS A 41 10.51 -2.51 -10.49
CA HIS A 41 9.41 -1.85 -11.20
C HIS A 41 9.47 -0.31 -11.14
N GLU A 42 10.45 0.27 -10.44
CA GLU A 42 10.62 1.72 -10.24
C GLU A 42 9.37 2.41 -9.64
N VAL A 43 8.71 1.74 -8.71
CA VAL A 43 7.47 2.20 -8.06
C VAL A 43 7.62 2.25 -6.55
N PRO A 44 6.76 3.01 -5.84
CA PRO A 44 6.66 2.92 -4.39
C PRO A 44 6.35 1.49 -3.91
N ILE A 45 6.89 1.10 -2.76
CA ILE A 45 6.65 -0.23 -2.17
C ILE A 45 5.16 -0.53 -1.91
N ILE A 46 4.38 0.50 -1.57
CA ILE A 46 2.92 0.38 -1.38
C ILE A 46 2.25 -0.05 -2.69
N SER A 47 2.79 0.35 -3.84
CA SER A 47 2.22 -0.01 -5.14
C SER A 47 2.31 -1.50 -5.39
N VAL A 48 3.46 -2.10 -5.09
CA VAL A 48 3.67 -3.55 -5.16
C VAL A 48 2.73 -4.28 -4.21
N ALA A 49 2.59 -3.79 -2.97
CA ALA A 49 1.71 -4.43 -1.99
C ALA A 49 0.23 -4.43 -2.42
N LEU A 50 -0.26 -3.31 -2.95
CA LEU A 50 -1.63 -3.21 -3.48
C LEU A 50 -1.84 -4.11 -4.69
N ALA A 51 -0.92 -4.09 -5.65
CA ALA A 51 -0.97 -4.94 -6.84
C ALA A 51 -0.97 -6.43 -6.47
N TYR A 52 -0.10 -6.83 -5.54
CA TYR A 52 0.00 -8.20 -5.03
C TYR A 52 -1.34 -8.67 -4.45
N VAL A 53 -1.96 -7.89 -3.55
CA VAL A 53 -3.23 -8.29 -2.92
C VAL A 53 -4.35 -8.45 -3.97
N LEU A 54 -4.43 -7.53 -4.94
CA LEU A 54 -5.43 -7.56 -6.00
C LEU A 54 -5.26 -8.75 -6.95
N GLN A 55 -4.02 -9.13 -7.26
CA GLN A 55 -3.71 -10.20 -8.21
C GLN A 55 -3.67 -11.59 -7.56
N LYS A 56 -3.29 -11.67 -6.28
CA LYS A 56 -3.10 -12.94 -5.56
C LYS A 56 -4.42 -13.66 -5.27
N ALA A 57 -5.47 -12.92 -4.91
CA ALA A 57 -6.71 -13.51 -4.43
C ALA A 57 -7.94 -12.87 -5.09
N PRO A 58 -8.83 -13.65 -5.71
CA PRO A 58 -10.08 -13.11 -6.20
C PRO A 58 -10.94 -12.64 -5.02
N TYR A 59 -11.73 -11.59 -5.25
CA TYR A 59 -12.67 -11.02 -4.27
C TYR A 59 -12.04 -10.33 -3.03
N ILE A 60 -10.75 -10.00 -3.08
CA ILE A 60 -10.12 -9.14 -2.08
C ILE A 60 -9.97 -7.72 -2.63
N PHE A 61 -10.52 -6.74 -1.91
CA PHE A 61 -10.40 -5.32 -2.24
C PHE A 61 -9.72 -4.60 -1.08
N PRO A 62 -8.48 -4.10 -1.26
CA PRO A 62 -7.78 -3.39 -0.20
C PRO A 62 -8.50 -2.09 0.14
N MET A 63 -8.62 -1.79 1.43
CA MET A 63 -9.07 -0.49 1.89
C MET A 63 -7.90 0.48 1.81
N VAL A 64 -8.09 1.57 1.07
CA VAL A 64 -7.08 2.61 0.89
C VAL A 64 -7.48 3.83 1.71
N ASP A 65 -6.60 4.25 2.62
CA ASP A 65 -6.78 5.44 3.45
C ASP A 65 -5.50 6.30 3.42
N GLY A 66 -5.64 7.61 3.65
CA GLY A 66 -4.55 8.55 3.64
C GLY A 66 -5.00 9.97 3.94
N ASN A 67 -4.22 10.68 4.74
CA ASN A 67 -4.53 12.06 5.14
C ASN A 67 -4.07 13.11 4.12
N GLU A 68 -3.44 12.70 3.02
CA GLU A 68 -2.95 13.59 1.97
C GLU A 68 -3.39 13.13 0.60
N VAL A 69 -3.69 14.08 -0.28
CA VAL A 69 -4.10 13.82 -1.67
C VAL A 69 -2.98 13.13 -2.47
N SER A 70 -1.72 13.39 -2.12
CA SER A 70 -0.53 12.75 -2.70
C SER A 70 -0.57 11.22 -2.56
N HIS A 71 -0.90 10.71 -1.38
CA HIS A 71 -1.04 9.28 -1.10
C HIS A 71 -2.13 8.64 -1.96
N LEU A 72 -3.29 9.29 -2.07
CA LEU A 72 -4.39 8.76 -2.87
C LEU A 72 -4.00 8.66 -4.35
N LYS A 73 -3.31 9.67 -4.91
CA LYS A 73 -2.81 9.62 -6.29
C LYS A 73 -1.80 8.50 -6.50
N SER A 74 -0.85 8.32 -5.57
CA SER A 74 0.12 7.21 -5.64
C SER A 74 -0.58 5.85 -5.61
N ASN A 75 -1.62 5.69 -4.79
CA ASN A 75 -2.37 4.43 -4.68
C ASN A 75 -3.21 4.16 -5.93
N ILE A 76 -3.67 5.18 -6.65
CA ILE A 76 -4.35 4.99 -7.94
C ILE A 76 -3.38 4.51 -9.01
N GLU A 77 -2.19 5.11 -9.09
CA GLU A 77 -1.16 4.66 -10.04
C GLU A 77 -0.69 3.23 -9.76
N ALA A 78 -0.65 2.82 -8.49
CA ALA A 78 -0.41 1.44 -8.10
C ALA A 78 -1.38 0.42 -8.73
N LEU A 79 -2.63 0.80 -8.97
CA LEU A 79 -3.64 -0.09 -9.56
C LEU A 79 -3.31 -0.49 -11.01
N ARG A 80 -2.37 0.20 -11.65
CA ARG A 80 -1.91 -0.10 -13.03
C ARG A 80 -0.72 -1.05 -13.06
N LEU A 81 -0.11 -1.35 -11.91
CA LEU A 81 1.05 -2.24 -11.84
C LEU A 81 0.60 -3.69 -12.03
N GLU A 82 1.14 -4.36 -13.03
CA GLU A 82 0.98 -5.79 -13.26
C GLU A 82 2.23 -6.51 -12.74
N LEU A 83 2.07 -7.41 -11.78
CA LEU A 83 3.16 -8.22 -11.27
C LEU A 83 3.26 -9.48 -12.11
N THR A 84 4.49 -9.92 -12.37
CA THR A 84 4.72 -11.19 -13.05
C THR A 84 4.42 -12.36 -12.11
N ALA A 85 4.27 -13.57 -12.66
CA ALA A 85 4.10 -14.76 -11.85
C ALA A 85 5.32 -14.99 -10.93
N GLU A 86 6.52 -14.66 -11.43
CA GLU A 86 7.77 -14.70 -10.69
C GLU A 86 7.78 -13.70 -9.54
N ASP A 87 7.29 -12.47 -9.75
CA ASP A 87 7.19 -11.47 -8.68
C ASP A 87 6.27 -11.96 -7.55
N ILE A 88 5.14 -12.56 -7.91
CA ILE A 88 4.18 -13.11 -6.94
C ILE A 88 4.80 -14.26 -6.14
N ASP A 89 5.49 -15.19 -6.81
CA ASP A 89 6.17 -16.32 -6.17
C ASP A 89 7.28 -15.85 -5.22
N GLU A 90 8.02 -14.81 -5.59
CA GLU A 90 9.07 -14.25 -4.72
C GLU A 90 8.48 -13.59 -3.46
N ILE A 91 7.36 -12.88 -3.60
CA ILE A 91 6.65 -12.31 -2.44
C ILE A 91 6.07 -13.42 -1.54
N ASP A 92 5.55 -14.51 -2.13
CA ASP A 92 5.02 -15.65 -1.38
C ASP A 92 6.08 -16.34 -0.51
N LYS A 93 7.32 -16.46 -0.98
CA LYS A 93 8.44 -17.02 -0.17
C LYS A 93 8.70 -16.25 1.11
N GLY A 94 8.36 -14.96 1.15
CA GLY A 94 8.42 -14.16 2.37
C GLY A 94 7.22 -14.37 3.30
N CYS A 95 6.08 -14.79 2.75
CA CYS A 95 4.81 -14.93 3.47
C CYS A 95 4.59 -16.33 4.08
N LEU A 96 5.19 -17.37 3.49
CA LEU A 96 5.17 -18.76 3.95
C LEU A 96 6.26 -19.00 4.99
#